data_AF-A0A2H3EYZ3-F1
#
_entry.id   AF-A0A2H3EYZ3-F1
#
_cell.length_a   1.000
_cell.length_b   1.000
_cell.length_c   1.000
_cell.angle_alpha   90.00
_cell.angle_beta   90.00
_cell.angle_gamma   90.00
#
_symmetry.space_group_name_H-M   'P 1'
#
loop_
_entity.id
_entity.type
_entity.pdbx_description
1 polymer ?
#
loop_
_entity_poly.entity_id
_entity_poly.type
_entity_poly.pdbx_seq_one_letter_code
_entity_poly.pdbx_strand_id
1 'polypeptide(L)'
;MSLYEHLTKLDNTTYPATDVIKSLIEILSQELCASNIRRGSHTFCAFISRSRDLCDHINSLINKSIGEDGWTSYDEYTAMIEPLETLLLSISEVTDTSCVEILTDTVDISEWIEGAQLWSVDRQKIKDSLSSVRSEKVFQSLNQTVTSEDVVHAAKHDDNVFMDNLVRALERRVAANRAMFSADGHKQLSSIQRELQAIRSKIQSCQSDELVVIAIKSTILVNGLTEVTINTPVTRIRERYRSPAVISKAYELIKYISANFDQSHLSEMQEKYSKFVLFLSESLDQDSPEDIGMPENFLKLRKLPGQIRPPYYLQTLILVQYCNTLVKHYRATKPKPSRKPVDDALTDTLTALQGAAKLGSQNLNGSSYDFGSMQSSEVTNTYQTAATTIQSSCSSYKVRFPPIIFRMCPSSV
;
A
#
# COMPACT_ATOMS: atom_id res chain seq x y z
N MET A 1 19.66 -25.23 -0.59
CA MET A 1 19.14 -24.28 -1.60
C MET A 1 18.13 -23.40 -0.90
N SER A 2 18.32 -22.08 -0.92
CA SER A 2 17.36 -21.13 -0.34
C SER A 2 16.12 -20.97 -1.23
N LEU A 3 15.03 -20.42 -0.70
CA LEU A 3 13.84 -20.10 -1.52
C LEU A 3 14.20 -19.12 -2.64
N TYR A 4 14.98 -18.10 -2.33
CA TYR A 4 15.49 -17.14 -3.31
C TYR A 4 16.26 -17.84 -4.44
N GLU A 5 17.21 -18.72 -4.11
CA GLU A 5 17.95 -19.50 -5.10
C GLU A 5 17.03 -20.38 -5.94
N HIS A 6 16.01 -21.00 -5.33
CA HIS A 6 15.05 -21.80 -6.07
C HIS A 6 14.27 -20.96 -7.07
N LEU A 7 13.84 -19.75 -6.70
CA LEU A 7 13.02 -18.89 -7.56
C LEU A 7 13.80 -18.16 -8.66
N THR A 8 15.12 -17.97 -8.49
CA THR A 8 15.94 -17.16 -9.40
C THR A 8 16.89 -17.97 -10.27
N LYS A 9 17.19 -19.22 -9.88
CA LYS A 9 18.12 -20.06 -10.63
C LYS A 9 17.49 -20.50 -11.96
N LEU A 10 18.18 -20.18 -13.05
CA LEU A 10 17.88 -20.62 -14.41
C LEU A 10 18.68 -21.89 -14.74
N ASP A 11 18.05 -22.83 -15.45
CA ASP A 11 18.69 -24.09 -15.87
C ASP A 11 19.37 -23.98 -17.25
N ASN A 12 18.96 -23.01 -18.08
CA ASN A 12 19.51 -22.79 -19.42
C ASN A 12 20.54 -21.65 -19.47
N THR A 13 21.31 -21.60 -20.57
CA THR A 13 22.20 -20.47 -20.88
C THR A 13 21.39 -19.17 -20.94
N THR A 14 21.82 -18.15 -20.20
CA THR A 14 21.17 -16.84 -20.16
C THR A 14 21.58 -15.98 -21.36
N TYR A 15 20.64 -15.20 -21.90
CA TYR A 15 20.87 -14.31 -23.04
C TYR A 15 20.52 -12.85 -22.68
N PRO A 16 21.20 -11.84 -23.28
CA PRO A 16 20.92 -10.43 -22.99
C PRO A 16 19.46 -10.02 -23.22
N ALA A 17 18.77 -10.69 -24.15
CA ALA A 17 17.36 -10.43 -24.44
C ALA A 17 16.42 -10.73 -23.26
N THR A 18 16.85 -11.50 -22.25
CA THR A 18 16.06 -11.84 -21.06
C THR A 18 16.61 -11.22 -19.77
N ASP A 19 17.60 -10.32 -19.86
CA ASP A 19 18.22 -9.70 -18.67
C ASP A 19 17.23 -8.89 -17.83
N VAL A 20 16.28 -8.20 -18.46
CA VAL A 20 15.22 -7.45 -17.76
C VAL A 20 14.29 -8.40 -17.02
N ILE A 21 13.79 -9.44 -17.68
CA ILE A 21 12.95 -10.48 -17.07
C ILE A 21 13.66 -11.11 -15.86
N LYS A 22 14.93 -11.48 -16.02
CA LYS A 22 15.74 -12.04 -14.94
C LYS A 22 15.88 -11.08 -13.76
N SER A 23 16.20 -9.81 -14.03
CA SER A 23 16.35 -8.79 -13.00
C SER A 23 15.05 -8.58 -12.23
N LEU A 24 13.91 -8.56 -12.92
CA LEU A 24 12.59 -8.44 -12.29
C LEU A 24 12.27 -9.65 -11.42
N ILE A 25 12.56 -10.88 -11.89
CA ILE A 25 12.41 -12.11 -11.08
C ILE A 25 13.26 -12.03 -9.82
N GLU A 26 14.51 -11.59 -9.91
CA GLU A 26 15.41 -11.43 -8.77
C GLU A 26 14.88 -10.39 -7.76
N ILE A 27 14.45 -9.21 -8.23
CA ILE A 27 13.86 -8.16 -7.40
C ILE A 27 12.60 -8.67 -6.68
N LEU A 28 11.64 -9.22 -7.42
CA LEU A 28 10.39 -9.73 -6.86
C LEU A 28 10.62 -10.91 -5.91
N SER A 29 11.62 -11.76 -6.18
CA SER A 29 12.02 -12.85 -5.28
C SER A 29 12.64 -12.33 -3.98
N GLN A 30 13.46 -11.28 -4.07
CA GLN A 30 14.05 -10.64 -2.90
C GLN A 30 12.96 -10.01 -2.04
N GLU A 31 12.00 -9.34 -2.66
CA GLU A 31 10.82 -8.78 -2.00
C GLU A 31 9.99 -9.87 -1.33
N LEU A 32 9.66 -10.96 -2.03
CA LEU A 32 8.93 -12.10 -1.45
C LEU A 32 9.66 -12.70 -0.24
N CYS A 33 10.99 -12.77 -0.28
CA CYS A 33 11.82 -13.30 0.80
C CYS A 33 12.04 -12.28 1.93
N ALA A 34 11.69 -11.01 1.74
CA ALA A 34 11.85 -9.98 2.74
C ALA A 34 10.82 -10.17 3.87
N SER A 35 11.24 -9.89 5.11
CA SER A 35 10.44 -10.15 6.32
C SER A 35 9.12 -9.35 6.41
N ASN A 36 8.95 -8.37 5.52
CA ASN A 36 7.81 -7.46 5.43
C ASN A 36 6.72 -7.95 4.46
N ILE A 37 7.00 -8.85 3.51
CA ILE A 37 5.97 -9.36 2.60
C ILE A 37 5.23 -10.53 3.24
N ARG A 38 3.93 -10.33 3.47
CA ARG A 38 3.00 -11.34 4.00
C ARG A 38 1.76 -11.54 3.14
N ARG A 39 1.67 -10.82 2.01
CA ARG A 39 0.51 -10.80 1.13
C ARG A 39 0.67 -11.79 0.00
N GLY A 40 -0.36 -12.60 -0.23
CA GLY A 40 -0.43 -13.44 -1.42
C GLY A 40 0.79 -14.34 -1.61
N SER A 41 1.53 -14.67 -0.54
CA SER A 41 2.91 -15.17 -0.65
C SER A 41 2.96 -16.48 -1.43
N HIS A 42 1.94 -17.32 -1.33
CA HIS A 42 1.85 -18.55 -2.11
C HIS A 42 1.55 -18.26 -3.57
N THR A 43 0.53 -17.45 -3.86
CA THR A 43 0.16 -17.06 -5.23
C THR A 43 1.30 -16.32 -5.93
N PHE A 44 1.99 -15.43 -5.22
CA PHE A 44 3.12 -14.67 -5.69
C PHE A 44 4.35 -15.55 -5.92
N CYS A 45 4.64 -16.48 -5.00
CA CYS A 45 5.68 -17.50 -5.19
C CYS A 45 5.39 -18.37 -6.43
N ALA A 46 4.14 -18.79 -6.63
CA ALA A 46 3.74 -19.57 -7.80
C ALA A 46 3.89 -18.76 -9.09
N PHE A 47 3.55 -17.48 -9.07
CA PHE A 47 3.74 -16.56 -10.19
C PHE A 47 5.22 -16.41 -10.54
N ILE A 48 6.09 -16.09 -9.57
CA ILE A 48 7.53 -15.95 -9.80
C ILE A 48 8.13 -17.26 -10.32
N SER A 49 7.77 -18.40 -9.71
CA SER A 49 8.24 -19.72 -10.16
C SER A 49 7.85 -19.99 -11.62
N ARG A 50 6.62 -19.65 -12.02
CA ARG A 50 6.19 -19.83 -13.42
C ARG A 50 6.90 -18.85 -14.36
N SER A 51 7.12 -17.61 -13.94
CA SER A 51 7.85 -16.61 -14.71
C SER A 51 9.32 -17.01 -14.92
N ARG A 52 9.96 -17.63 -13.91
CA ARG A 52 11.29 -18.26 -14.05
C ARG A 52 11.27 -19.35 -15.11
N ASP A 53 10.31 -20.27 -15.05
CA ASP A 53 10.20 -21.36 -16.04
C ASP A 53 9.99 -20.81 -17.47
N LEU A 54 9.21 -19.73 -17.61
CA LEU A 54 9.03 -19.03 -18.89
C LEU A 54 10.32 -18.37 -19.37
N CYS A 55 11.08 -17.72 -18.48
CA CYS A 55 12.39 -17.16 -18.82
C CYS A 55 13.36 -18.24 -19.32
N ASP A 56 13.41 -19.39 -18.63
CA ASP A 56 14.21 -20.54 -19.06
C ASP A 56 13.75 -21.10 -20.41
N HIS A 57 12.44 -21.15 -20.67
CA HIS A 57 11.89 -21.57 -21.96
C HIS A 57 12.27 -20.60 -23.09
N ILE A 58 12.15 -19.29 -22.86
CA ILE A 58 12.57 -18.24 -23.80
C ILE A 58 14.06 -18.41 -24.13
N ASN A 59 14.92 -18.63 -23.13
CA ASN A 59 16.34 -18.88 -23.35
C ASN A 59 16.59 -20.15 -24.19
N SER A 60 15.81 -21.21 -23.99
CA SER A 60 15.87 -22.42 -24.82
C SER A 60 15.47 -22.15 -26.27
N LEU A 61 14.42 -21.35 -26.49
CA LEU A 61 13.98 -20.94 -27.83
C LEU A 61 15.02 -20.07 -28.54
N ILE A 62 15.69 -19.16 -27.83
CA ILE A 62 16.81 -18.37 -28.36
C ILE A 62 17.95 -19.30 -28.79
N ASN A 63 18.29 -20.31 -27.98
CA ASN A 63 19.32 -21.28 -28.37
C ASN A 63 18.93 -22.09 -29.61
N LYS A 64 17.65 -22.46 -29.74
CA LYS A 64 17.12 -23.16 -30.93
C LYS A 64 17.08 -22.28 -32.16
N SER A 65 16.81 -20.97 -32.01
CA SER A 65 16.74 -20.03 -33.14
C SER A 65 18.08 -19.87 -33.87
N ILE A 66 19.19 -20.14 -33.16
CA ILE A 66 20.56 -20.15 -33.69
C ILE A 66 20.83 -21.43 -34.51
N GLY A 67 20.01 -22.48 -34.38
CA GLY A 67 20.11 -23.78 -35.08
C GLY A 67 19.21 -23.93 -36.32
N GLU A 68 18.97 -25.17 -36.77
CA GLU A 68 18.07 -25.47 -37.90
C GLU A 68 16.58 -25.41 -37.46
N ASP A 69 15.76 -24.69 -38.23
CA ASP A 69 14.37 -24.23 -37.96
C ASP A 69 14.24 -22.93 -37.12
N GLY A 70 15.15 -21.97 -37.37
CA GLY A 70 15.36 -20.81 -36.50
C GLY A 70 14.28 -19.73 -36.47
N TRP A 71 13.49 -19.56 -37.54
CA TRP A 71 12.50 -18.47 -37.63
C TRP A 71 11.26 -18.71 -36.77
N THR A 72 10.77 -19.95 -36.67
CA THR A 72 9.62 -20.28 -35.81
C THR A 72 9.95 -20.02 -34.34
N SER A 73 11.15 -20.46 -33.90
CA SER A 73 11.61 -20.20 -32.53
C SER A 73 11.84 -18.71 -32.29
N TYR A 74 12.32 -17.97 -33.30
CA TYR A 74 12.48 -16.52 -33.26
C TYR A 74 11.17 -15.78 -33.03
N ASP A 75 10.15 -16.07 -33.83
CA ASP A 75 8.83 -15.44 -33.70
C ASP A 75 8.20 -15.77 -32.34
N GLU A 76 8.38 -17.01 -31.87
CA GLU A 76 7.84 -17.46 -30.59
C GLU A 76 8.47 -16.73 -29.39
N TYR A 77 9.81 -16.70 -29.30
CA TYR A 77 10.47 -16.08 -28.14
C TYR A 77 10.29 -14.56 -28.12
N THR A 78 10.33 -13.90 -29.29
CA THR A 78 10.17 -12.45 -29.37
C THR A 78 8.76 -12.01 -28.95
N ALA A 79 7.73 -12.79 -29.28
CA ALA A 79 6.36 -12.54 -28.85
C ALA A 79 6.11 -12.72 -27.35
N MET A 80 6.98 -13.44 -26.63
CA MET A 80 6.84 -13.70 -25.18
C MET A 80 7.49 -12.65 -24.28
N ILE A 81 8.55 -11.97 -24.75
CA ILE A 81 9.38 -11.11 -23.89
C ILE A 81 8.56 -9.94 -23.32
N GLU A 82 7.99 -9.10 -24.19
CA GLU A 82 7.25 -7.89 -23.76
C GLU A 82 6.04 -8.20 -22.86
N PRO A 83 5.19 -9.19 -23.16
CA PRO A 83 4.10 -9.57 -22.25
C PRO A 83 4.59 -10.02 -20.86
N LEU A 84 5.68 -10.80 -20.80
CA LEU A 84 6.21 -11.27 -19.51
C LEU A 84 6.85 -10.14 -18.71
N GLU A 85 7.61 -9.25 -19.36
CA GLU A 85 8.16 -8.05 -18.73
C GLU A 85 7.04 -7.16 -18.17
N THR A 86 5.99 -6.93 -18.95
CA THR A 86 4.83 -6.12 -18.55
C THR A 86 4.14 -6.71 -17.32
N LEU A 87 3.92 -8.04 -17.29
CA LEU A 87 3.31 -8.71 -16.13
C LEU A 87 4.18 -8.58 -14.87
N LEU A 88 5.49 -8.84 -14.99
CA LEU A 88 6.43 -8.72 -13.88
C LEU A 88 6.52 -7.28 -13.34
N LEU A 89 6.62 -6.29 -14.23
CA LEU A 89 6.60 -4.86 -13.86
C LEU A 89 5.29 -4.45 -13.20
N SER A 90 4.16 -4.96 -13.67
CA SER A 90 2.88 -4.62 -13.04
C SER A 90 2.83 -5.10 -11.59
N ILE A 91 3.43 -6.24 -11.28
CA ILE A 91 3.42 -6.82 -9.94
C ILE A 91 4.36 -6.10 -8.96
N SER A 92 5.45 -5.49 -9.43
CA SER A 92 6.31 -4.67 -8.54
C SER A 92 5.57 -3.46 -7.96
N GLU A 93 4.55 -2.94 -8.63
CA GLU A 93 3.71 -1.87 -8.06
C GLU A 93 2.93 -2.34 -6.82
N VAL A 94 2.61 -3.63 -6.74
CA VAL A 94 1.87 -4.22 -5.61
C VAL A 94 2.77 -4.35 -4.38
N THR A 95 4.04 -4.70 -4.59
CA THR A 95 5.02 -4.87 -3.50
C THR A 95 5.48 -3.54 -2.92
N ASP A 96 5.39 -2.45 -3.69
CA ASP A 96 5.66 -1.08 -3.24
C ASP A 96 4.53 -0.46 -2.37
N THR A 97 3.34 -1.07 -2.34
CA THR A 97 2.18 -0.50 -1.62
C THR A 97 2.20 -0.86 -0.13
N SER A 98 1.94 0.13 0.74
CA SER A 98 1.93 -0.04 2.20
C SER A 98 0.93 -1.12 2.65
N CYS A 99 1.41 -2.10 3.40
CA CYS A 99 0.63 -3.27 3.79
C CYS A 99 -0.22 -3.03 5.05
N VAL A 100 -1.48 -3.50 5.05
CA VAL A 100 -2.39 -3.50 6.21
C VAL A 100 -1.77 -4.20 7.43
N GLU A 101 -0.95 -5.22 7.19
CA GLU A 101 -0.20 -5.96 8.18
C GLU A 101 0.89 -5.14 8.89
N ILE A 102 1.35 -4.07 8.25
CA ILE A 102 2.34 -3.10 8.77
C ILE A 102 1.62 -1.89 9.39
N LEU A 103 0.31 -1.75 9.17
CA LEU A 103 -0.51 -0.70 9.78
C LEU A 103 -0.73 -0.90 11.30
N THR A 104 -0.07 -1.87 11.95
CA THR A 104 -0.20 -2.08 13.40
C THR A 104 0.24 -0.87 14.23
N ASP A 105 1.06 0.00 13.67
CA ASP A 105 1.51 1.24 14.32
C ASP A 105 0.70 2.47 13.89
N THR A 106 -0.31 2.31 13.01
CA THR A 106 -1.11 3.43 12.54
C THR A 106 -2.25 3.76 13.50
N VAL A 107 -2.45 5.06 13.68
CA VAL A 107 -3.41 5.63 14.62
C VAL A 107 -4.61 6.29 13.93
N ASP A 108 -4.73 6.10 12.62
CA ASP A 108 -5.75 6.72 11.78
C ASP A 108 -6.63 5.66 11.10
N ILE A 109 -7.94 5.74 11.32
CA ILE A 109 -8.89 4.80 10.74
C ILE A 109 -8.95 4.93 9.21
N SER A 110 -8.65 6.11 8.65
CA SER A 110 -8.71 6.31 7.20
C SER A 110 -7.67 5.43 6.49
N GLU A 111 -6.49 5.28 7.08
CA GLU A 111 -5.42 4.42 6.56
C GLU A 111 -5.84 2.93 6.60
N TRP A 112 -6.63 2.53 7.59
CA TRP A 112 -7.21 1.17 7.65
C TRP A 112 -8.32 0.95 6.60
N ILE A 113 -9.15 1.97 6.33
CA ILE A 113 -10.19 1.91 5.30
C ILE A 113 -9.58 1.82 3.92
N GLU A 114 -8.61 2.70 3.62
CA GLU A 114 -7.85 2.69 2.37
C GLU A 114 -7.09 1.37 2.22
N GLY A 115 -6.41 0.93 3.29
CA GLY A 115 -5.71 -0.35 3.31
C GLY A 115 -6.61 -1.55 3.01
N ALA A 116 -7.85 -1.58 3.52
CA ALA A 116 -8.81 -2.64 3.20
C ALA A 116 -9.25 -2.62 1.73
N GLN A 117 -9.30 -1.45 1.10
CA GLN A 117 -9.61 -1.31 -0.33
C GLN A 117 -8.43 -1.75 -1.20
N LEU A 118 -7.25 -1.22 -0.92
CA LEU A 118 -6.01 -1.55 -1.62
C LEU A 118 -5.70 -3.04 -1.53
N TRP A 119 -5.84 -3.65 -0.35
CA TRP A 119 -5.66 -5.10 -0.18
C TRP A 119 -6.48 -5.92 -1.18
N SER A 120 -7.76 -5.59 -1.41
CA SER A 120 -8.59 -6.34 -2.36
C SER A 120 -8.15 -6.15 -3.82
N VAL A 121 -7.63 -4.96 -4.17
CA VAL A 121 -7.09 -4.66 -5.50
C VAL A 121 -5.79 -5.43 -5.71
N ASP A 122 -4.88 -5.36 -4.76
CA ASP A 122 -3.59 -6.04 -4.76
C ASP A 122 -3.76 -7.56 -4.87
N ARG A 123 -4.66 -8.12 -4.05
CA ARG A 123 -5.03 -9.55 -4.09
C ARG A 123 -5.49 -9.97 -5.48
N GLN A 124 -6.38 -9.19 -6.10
CA GLN A 124 -6.91 -9.50 -7.42
C GLN A 124 -5.81 -9.42 -8.48
N LYS A 125 -4.95 -8.40 -8.44
CA LYS A 125 -3.85 -8.20 -9.38
C LYS A 125 -2.83 -9.35 -9.36
N ILE A 126 -2.48 -9.87 -8.17
CA ILE A 126 -1.60 -11.04 -8.03
C ILE A 126 -2.25 -12.30 -8.64
N LYS A 127 -3.53 -12.53 -8.34
CA LYS A 127 -4.30 -13.67 -8.86
C LYS A 127 -4.46 -13.62 -10.38
N ASP A 128 -4.73 -12.44 -10.92
CA ASP A 128 -4.86 -12.21 -12.36
C ASP A 128 -3.52 -12.42 -13.06
N SER A 129 -2.42 -11.95 -12.48
CA SER A 129 -1.08 -12.14 -13.06
C SER A 129 -0.68 -13.61 -13.13
N LEU A 130 -0.93 -14.40 -12.08
CA LEU A 130 -0.74 -15.85 -12.11
C LEU A 130 -1.64 -16.53 -13.16
N SER A 131 -2.88 -16.03 -13.32
CA SER A 131 -3.80 -16.54 -14.34
C SER A 131 -3.34 -16.22 -15.77
N SER A 132 -2.76 -15.02 -15.98
CA SER A 132 -2.22 -14.56 -17.26
C SER A 132 -1.04 -15.40 -17.72
N VAL A 133 -0.01 -15.58 -16.87
CA VAL A 133 1.18 -16.40 -17.20
C VAL A 133 0.84 -17.88 -17.46
N ARG A 134 -0.35 -18.32 -17.08
CA ARG A 134 -0.89 -19.66 -17.36
C ARG A 134 -1.69 -19.71 -18.67
N SER A 135 -2.56 -18.74 -18.91
CA SER A 135 -3.64 -18.87 -19.89
C SER A 135 -3.41 -18.11 -21.20
N GLU A 136 -2.57 -17.08 -21.19
CA GLU A 136 -2.30 -16.28 -22.39
C GLU A 136 -1.65 -17.13 -23.48
N LYS A 137 -2.16 -16.99 -24.71
CA LYS A 137 -1.75 -17.81 -25.86
C LYS A 137 -0.24 -17.77 -26.09
N VAL A 138 0.38 -16.60 -25.86
CA VAL A 138 1.82 -16.40 -26.02
C VAL A 138 2.65 -17.30 -25.10
N PHE A 139 2.11 -17.77 -23.97
CA PHE A 139 2.83 -18.62 -23.00
C PHE A 139 2.47 -20.11 -23.05
N GLN A 140 1.60 -20.53 -23.98
CA GLN A 140 1.07 -21.90 -24.02
C GLN A 140 2.05 -22.95 -24.52
N SER A 141 3.13 -22.56 -25.19
CA SER A 141 4.12 -23.50 -25.72
C SER A 141 4.98 -24.15 -24.64
N LEU A 142 5.09 -23.53 -23.46
CA LEU A 142 5.64 -24.18 -22.28
C LEU A 142 4.56 -25.03 -21.63
N ASN A 143 4.80 -26.33 -21.49
CA ASN A 143 3.91 -27.28 -20.81
C ASN A 143 3.28 -26.66 -19.56
N GLN A 144 1.94 -26.71 -19.48
CA GLN A 144 1.19 -26.15 -18.36
C GLN A 144 1.40 -27.03 -17.13
N THR A 145 2.38 -26.66 -16.30
CA THR A 145 2.59 -27.26 -14.98
C THR A 145 1.62 -26.73 -13.93
N VAL A 146 1.09 -25.52 -14.15
CA VAL A 146 0.12 -24.85 -13.28
C VAL A 146 -1.28 -24.99 -13.86
N THR A 147 -2.18 -25.62 -13.11
CA THR A 147 -3.59 -25.78 -13.48
C THR A 147 -4.42 -24.58 -13.02
N SER A 148 -5.66 -24.44 -13.53
CA SER A 148 -6.61 -23.46 -12.99
C SER A 148 -6.95 -23.73 -11.52
N GLU A 149 -6.94 -25.00 -11.12
CA GLU A 149 -7.15 -25.39 -9.72
C GLU A 149 -6.00 -24.92 -8.84
N ASP A 150 -4.75 -25.00 -9.29
CA ASP A 150 -3.59 -24.54 -8.52
C ASP A 150 -3.66 -23.04 -8.21
N VAL A 151 -4.11 -22.24 -9.18
CA VAL A 151 -4.33 -20.79 -8.98
C VAL A 151 -5.37 -20.54 -7.88
N VAL A 152 -6.49 -21.27 -7.93
CA VAL A 152 -7.56 -21.16 -6.93
C VAL A 152 -7.07 -21.62 -5.55
N HIS A 153 -6.32 -22.73 -5.48
CA HIS A 153 -5.79 -23.25 -4.23
C HIS A 153 -4.74 -22.33 -3.61
N ALA A 154 -3.84 -21.75 -4.41
CA ALA A 154 -2.84 -20.80 -3.94
C ALA A 154 -3.50 -19.55 -3.36
N ALA A 155 -4.44 -18.93 -4.09
CA ALA A 155 -5.17 -17.76 -3.62
C ALA A 155 -5.96 -18.07 -2.33
N LYS A 156 -6.63 -19.23 -2.29
CA LYS A 156 -7.36 -19.68 -1.12
C LYS A 156 -6.45 -19.95 0.09
N HIS A 157 -5.24 -20.47 -0.13
CA HIS A 157 -4.26 -20.64 0.94
C HIS A 157 -3.89 -19.29 1.54
N ASP A 158 -3.56 -18.31 0.69
CA ASP A 158 -3.21 -16.96 1.12
C ASP A 158 -4.33 -16.29 1.92
N ASP A 159 -5.58 -16.40 1.47
CA ASP A 159 -6.75 -15.85 2.16
C ASP A 159 -6.96 -16.50 3.55
N ASN A 160 -6.82 -17.82 3.64
CA ASN A 160 -6.96 -18.55 4.90
C ASN A 160 -5.89 -18.14 5.90
N VAL A 161 -4.63 -18.04 5.46
CA VAL A 161 -3.50 -17.62 6.29
C VAL A 161 -3.70 -16.18 6.75
N PHE A 162 -4.11 -15.29 5.84
CA PHE A 162 -4.33 -13.89 6.17
C PHE A 162 -5.48 -13.69 7.15
N MET A 163 -6.62 -14.38 6.93
CA MET A 163 -7.74 -14.37 7.87
C MET A 163 -7.33 -14.90 9.25
N ASP A 164 -6.59 -16.01 9.33
CA ASP A 164 -6.09 -16.55 10.60
C ASP A 164 -5.18 -15.54 11.32
N ASN A 165 -4.28 -14.89 10.58
CA ASN A 165 -3.41 -13.86 11.14
C ASN A 165 -4.19 -12.67 11.69
N LEU A 166 -5.21 -12.18 10.98
CA LEU A 166 -6.07 -11.09 11.43
C LEU A 166 -6.86 -11.44 12.69
N VAL A 167 -7.41 -12.65 12.76
CA VAL A 167 -8.17 -13.11 13.94
C VAL A 167 -7.24 -13.25 15.15
N ARG A 168 -6.08 -13.90 14.98
CA ARG A 168 -5.07 -14.03 16.06
C ARG A 168 -4.50 -12.70 16.51
N ALA A 169 -4.36 -11.73 15.59
CA ALA A 169 -3.90 -10.39 15.93
C ALA A 169 -4.93 -9.68 16.82
N LEU A 170 -6.21 -9.71 16.44
CA LEU A 170 -7.29 -9.16 17.25
C LEU A 170 -7.37 -9.82 18.64
N GLU A 171 -7.28 -11.15 18.70
CA GLU A 171 -7.26 -11.89 19.97
C GLU A 171 -6.17 -11.42 20.92
N ARG A 172 -4.93 -11.37 20.41
CA ARG A 172 -3.78 -10.90 21.20
C ARG A 172 -3.97 -9.46 21.68
N ARG A 173 -4.43 -8.55 20.81
CA ARG A 173 -4.61 -7.12 21.17
C ARG A 173 -5.69 -6.93 22.23
N VAL A 174 -6.85 -7.55 22.06
CA VAL A 174 -7.98 -7.42 23.00
C VAL A 174 -7.62 -8.03 24.36
N ALA A 175 -6.90 -9.16 24.38
CA ALA A 175 -6.44 -9.79 25.61
C ALA A 175 -5.43 -8.90 26.36
N ALA A 176 -4.41 -8.40 25.65
CA ALA A 176 -3.38 -7.54 26.23
C ALA A 176 -3.92 -6.19 26.74
N ASN A 177 -4.97 -5.66 26.11
CA ASN A 177 -5.51 -4.34 26.40
C ASN A 177 -6.90 -4.36 27.05
N ARG A 178 -7.23 -5.43 27.81
CA ARG A 178 -8.55 -5.58 28.44
C ARG A 178 -8.99 -4.37 29.26
N ALA A 179 -8.08 -3.74 30.00
CA ALA A 179 -8.36 -2.57 30.83
C ALA A 179 -8.73 -1.31 30.02
N MET A 180 -8.42 -1.28 28.71
CA MET A 180 -8.75 -0.18 27.80
C MET A 180 -10.18 -0.22 27.29
N PHE A 181 -10.98 -1.23 27.65
CA PHE A 181 -12.38 -1.35 27.25
C PHE A 181 -13.29 -1.37 28.47
N SER A 182 -14.54 -0.90 28.31
CA SER A 182 -15.56 -1.10 29.36
C SER A 182 -15.94 -2.58 29.45
N ALA A 183 -16.60 -3.01 30.52
CA ALA A 183 -17.07 -4.40 30.65
C ALA A 183 -17.96 -4.82 29.47
N ASP A 184 -18.88 -3.94 29.06
CA ASP A 184 -19.75 -4.17 27.90
C ASP A 184 -19.00 -4.15 26.57
N GLY A 185 -18.09 -3.19 26.38
CA GLY A 185 -17.26 -3.13 25.17
C GLY A 185 -16.37 -4.38 25.04
N HIS A 186 -15.80 -4.85 26.14
CA HIS A 186 -15.02 -6.09 26.15
C HIS A 186 -15.89 -7.31 25.84
N LYS A 187 -17.11 -7.40 26.41
CA LYS A 187 -18.07 -8.47 26.09
C LYS A 187 -18.45 -8.48 24.61
N GLN A 188 -18.64 -7.32 24.00
CA GLN A 188 -18.89 -7.21 22.56
C GLN A 188 -17.67 -7.62 21.74
N LEU A 189 -16.46 -7.19 22.10
CA LEU A 189 -15.22 -7.61 21.42
C LEU A 189 -15.00 -9.13 21.52
N SER A 190 -15.27 -9.75 22.67
CA SER A 190 -15.25 -11.22 22.80
C SER A 190 -16.31 -11.90 21.93
N SER A 191 -17.47 -11.26 21.72
CA SER A 191 -18.49 -11.77 20.82
C SER A 191 -18.05 -11.64 19.36
N ILE A 192 -17.44 -10.50 18.98
CA ILE A 192 -16.82 -10.31 17.67
C ILE A 192 -15.77 -11.38 17.40
N GLN A 193 -14.88 -11.67 18.35
CA GLN A 193 -13.87 -12.73 18.21
C GLN A 193 -14.50 -14.10 17.92
N ARG A 194 -15.57 -14.46 18.64
CA ARG A 194 -16.30 -15.71 18.41
C ARG A 194 -16.91 -15.78 17.00
N GLU A 195 -17.56 -14.70 16.58
CA GLU A 195 -18.16 -14.64 15.23
C GLU A 195 -17.08 -14.67 14.14
N LEU A 196 -15.93 -14.01 14.35
CA LEU A 196 -14.81 -14.08 13.41
C LEU A 196 -14.20 -15.48 13.31
N GLN A 197 -14.15 -16.25 14.40
CA GLN A 197 -13.75 -17.67 14.35
C GLN A 197 -14.76 -18.52 13.56
N ALA A 198 -16.05 -18.22 13.67
CA ALA A 198 -17.08 -18.87 12.86
C ALA A 198 -16.91 -18.53 11.37
N ILE A 199 -16.72 -17.25 11.02
CA ILE A 199 -16.44 -16.80 9.65
C ILE A 199 -15.18 -17.47 9.09
N ARG A 200 -14.10 -17.50 9.86
CA ARG A 200 -12.85 -18.18 9.48
C ARG A 200 -13.09 -19.65 9.11
N SER A 201 -13.89 -20.37 9.90
CA SER A 201 -14.23 -21.77 9.62
C SER A 201 -15.03 -21.91 8.32
N LYS A 202 -15.90 -20.94 8.00
CA LYS A 202 -16.68 -20.93 6.75
C LYS A 202 -15.84 -20.57 5.52
N ILE A 203 -14.85 -19.70 5.66
CA ILE A 203 -13.91 -19.35 4.57
C ILE A 203 -13.14 -20.58 4.08
N GLN A 204 -12.78 -21.50 4.98
CA GLN A 204 -12.03 -22.71 4.62
C GLN A 204 -12.75 -23.58 3.57
N SER A 205 -14.07 -23.66 3.61
CA SER A 205 -14.88 -24.42 2.64
C SER A 205 -15.54 -23.55 1.57
N CYS A 206 -15.41 -22.22 1.66
CA CYS A 206 -16.01 -21.30 0.71
C CYS A 206 -15.36 -21.41 -0.69
N GLN A 207 -16.20 -21.23 -1.71
CA GLN A 207 -15.80 -21.16 -3.12
C GLN A 207 -16.08 -19.79 -3.75
N SER A 208 -16.85 -18.93 -3.07
CA SER A 208 -17.17 -17.58 -3.52
C SER A 208 -16.05 -16.63 -3.12
N ASP A 209 -15.42 -16.02 -4.11
CA ASP A 209 -14.32 -15.08 -3.92
C ASP A 209 -14.82 -13.80 -3.22
N GLU A 210 -16.02 -13.34 -3.59
CA GLU A 210 -16.63 -12.13 -3.08
C GLU A 210 -17.00 -12.24 -1.60
N LEU A 211 -17.46 -13.42 -1.16
CA LEU A 211 -17.74 -13.69 0.26
C LEU A 211 -16.47 -13.68 1.11
N VAL A 212 -15.37 -14.23 0.57
CA VAL A 212 -14.07 -14.21 1.25
C VAL A 212 -13.56 -12.77 1.37
N VAL A 213 -13.63 -12.00 0.28
CA VAL A 213 -13.20 -10.60 0.24
C VAL A 213 -13.96 -9.75 1.25
N ILE A 214 -15.30 -9.83 1.30
CA ILE A 214 -16.08 -8.99 2.22
C ILE A 214 -15.81 -9.34 3.70
N ALA A 215 -15.61 -10.62 4.01
CA ALA A 215 -15.28 -11.06 5.36
C ALA A 215 -13.89 -10.58 5.80
N ILE A 216 -12.89 -10.71 4.94
CA ILE A 216 -11.53 -10.25 5.25
C ILE A 216 -11.51 -8.72 5.40
N LYS A 217 -12.12 -7.97 4.47
CA LYS A 217 -12.22 -6.49 4.58
C LYS A 217 -12.88 -6.05 5.88
N SER A 218 -13.96 -6.71 6.28
CA SER A 218 -14.64 -6.43 7.55
C SER A 218 -13.74 -6.72 8.75
N THR A 219 -12.96 -7.80 8.69
CA THR A 219 -12.01 -8.18 9.73
C THR A 219 -10.84 -7.19 9.84
N ILE A 220 -10.35 -6.67 8.71
CA ILE A 220 -9.35 -5.59 8.65
C ILE A 220 -9.86 -4.36 9.41
N LEU A 221 -11.10 -3.92 9.13
CA LEU A 221 -11.66 -2.73 9.79
C LEU A 221 -11.86 -2.91 11.30
N VAL A 222 -12.26 -4.10 11.75
CA VAL A 222 -12.35 -4.41 13.18
C VAL A 222 -10.97 -4.38 13.85
N ASN A 223 -9.95 -4.89 13.17
CA ASN A 223 -8.57 -4.79 13.63
C ASN A 223 -8.13 -3.33 13.73
N GLY A 224 -8.40 -2.52 12.69
CA GLY A 224 -8.07 -1.09 12.68
C GLY A 224 -8.79 -0.29 13.74
N LEU A 225 -10.10 -0.52 13.94
CA LEU A 225 -10.87 0.05 15.04
C LEU A 225 -10.19 -0.20 16.39
N THR A 226 -9.76 -1.45 16.61
CA THR A 226 -9.12 -1.87 17.86
C THR A 226 -7.74 -1.22 18.02
N GLU A 227 -6.93 -1.19 16.96
CA GLU A 227 -5.60 -0.57 16.96
C GLU A 227 -5.68 0.93 17.24
N VAL A 228 -6.57 1.64 16.53
CA VAL A 228 -6.80 3.08 16.75
C VAL A 228 -7.26 3.33 18.18
N THR A 229 -8.15 2.50 18.73
CA THR A 229 -8.60 2.63 20.12
C THR A 229 -7.46 2.46 21.13
N ILE A 230 -6.47 1.63 20.85
CA ILE A 230 -5.37 1.35 21.77
C ILE A 230 -4.27 2.41 21.63
N ASN A 231 -3.85 2.70 20.39
CA ASN A 231 -2.61 3.43 20.12
C ASN A 231 -2.81 4.91 19.82
N THR A 232 -4.03 5.38 19.52
CA THR A 232 -4.21 6.78 19.15
C THR A 232 -3.81 7.73 20.29
N PRO A 233 -2.96 8.75 20.03
CA PRO A 233 -2.60 9.73 21.04
C PRO A 233 -3.73 10.75 21.30
N VAL A 234 -4.78 10.73 20.48
CA VAL A 234 -5.87 11.70 20.52
C VAL A 234 -7.01 11.17 21.40
N THR A 235 -7.14 11.70 22.61
CA THR A 235 -8.13 11.23 23.61
C THR A 235 -9.56 11.17 23.08
N ARG A 236 -10.03 12.19 22.36
CA ARG A 236 -11.39 12.20 21.77
C ARG A 236 -11.63 11.05 20.79
N ILE A 237 -10.64 10.77 19.94
CA ILE A 237 -10.69 9.69 18.94
C ILE A 237 -10.71 8.35 19.67
N ARG A 238 -9.88 8.23 20.71
CA ARG A 238 -9.84 7.06 21.59
C ARG A 238 -11.20 6.80 22.26
N GLU A 239 -11.78 7.81 22.89
CA GLU A 239 -13.06 7.72 23.60
C GLU A 239 -14.21 7.37 22.65
N ARG A 240 -14.20 7.95 21.43
CA ARG A 240 -15.16 7.64 20.39
C ARG A 240 -15.09 6.18 19.96
N TYR A 241 -13.93 5.69 19.55
CA TYR A 241 -13.79 4.31 19.07
C TYR A 241 -13.90 3.28 20.20
N ARG A 242 -13.63 3.67 21.45
CA ARG A 242 -13.95 2.91 22.67
C ARG A 242 -15.45 2.87 22.98
N SER A 243 -16.26 3.75 22.39
CA SER A 243 -17.67 3.87 22.75
C SER A 243 -18.45 2.58 22.43
N PRO A 244 -19.40 2.18 23.29
CA PRO A 244 -20.24 1.01 23.04
C PRO A 244 -21.01 1.10 21.72
N ALA A 245 -21.35 2.31 21.26
CA ALA A 245 -22.06 2.51 20.00
C ALA A 245 -21.23 2.05 18.80
N VAL A 246 -19.94 2.41 18.74
CA VAL A 246 -19.06 2.02 17.63
C VAL A 246 -18.76 0.52 17.67
N ILE A 247 -18.45 -0.02 18.84
CA ILE A 247 -18.20 -1.46 19.01
C ILE A 247 -19.46 -2.27 18.66
N SER A 248 -20.66 -1.78 19.01
CA SER A 248 -21.93 -2.41 18.62
C SER A 248 -22.11 -2.45 17.11
N LYS A 249 -21.77 -1.39 16.39
CA LYS A 249 -21.85 -1.36 14.92
C LYS A 249 -20.89 -2.36 14.26
N ALA A 250 -19.67 -2.46 14.78
CA ALA A 250 -18.72 -3.49 14.36
C ALA A 250 -19.28 -4.90 14.62
N TYR A 251 -19.87 -5.12 15.80
CA TYR A 251 -20.50 -6.40 16.15
C TYR A 251 -21.69 -6.73 15.25
N GLU A 252 -22.58 -5.77 14.95
CA GLU A 252 -23.72 -5.95 14.05
C GLU A 252 -23.26 -6.43 12.66
N LEU A 253 -22.21 -5.81 12.10
CA LEU A 253 -21.64 -6.21 10.82
C LEU A 253 -21.10 -7.65 10.87
N ILE A 254 -20.21 -7.94 11.81
CA ILE A 254 -19.56 -9.25 11.90
C ILE A 254 -20.57 -10.35 12.22
N LYS A 255 -21.53 -10.10 13.11
CA LYS A 255 -22.60 -11.05 13.43
C LYS A 255 -23.45 -11.33 12.19
N TYR A 256 -23.79 -10.31 11.40
CA TYR A 256 -24.59 -10.49 10.20
C TYR A 256 -23.84 -11.30 9.14
N ILE A 257 -22.56 -11.00 8.89
CA ILE A 257 -21.71 -11.78 7.97
C ILE A 257 -21.61 -13.23 8.45
N SER A 258 -21.35 -13.44 9.74
CA SER A 258 -21.27 -14.77 10.34
C SER A 258 -22.58 -15.54 10.16
N ALA A 259 -23.74 -14.94 10.44
CA ALA A 259 -25.02 -15.63 10.36
C ALA A 259 -25.44 -15.98 8.92
N ASN A 260 -25.16 -15.09 7.96
CA ASN A 260 -25.71 -15.16 6.60
C ASN A 260 -24.65 -15.45 5.54
N PHE A 261 -23.53 -16.10 5.89
CA PHE A 261 -22.36 -16.33 5.03
C PHE A 261 -22.66 -17.23 3.81
N ASP A 262 -23.37 -16.67 2.83
CA ASP A 262 -23.79 -17.30 1.59
C ASP A 262 -24.01 -16.25 0.49
N GLN A 263 -24.06 -16.70 -0.76
CA GLN A 263 -24.10 -15.81 -1.93
C GLN A 263 -25.41 -14.99 -2.01
N SER A 264 -26.52 -15.51 -1.48
CA SER A 264 -27.82 -14.84 -1.57
C SER A 264 -27.89 -13.56 -0.73
N HIS A 265 -27.05 -13.46 0.30
CA HIS A 265 -26.95 -12.29 1.18
C HIS A 265 -25.75 -11.37 0.87
N LEU A 266 -24.97 -11.66 -0.19
CA LEU A 266 -23.76 -10.90 -0.52
C LEU A 266 -24.02 -9.40 -0.67
N SER A 267 -25.07 -9.01 -1.40
CA SER A 267 -25.43 -7.60 -1.60
C SER A 267 -25.74 -6.90 -0.28
N GLU A 268 -26.46 -7.56 0.63
CA GLU A 268 -26.78 -6.98 1.95
C GLU A 268 -25.51 -6.87 2.82
N MET A 269 -24.59 -7.84 2.75
CA MET A 269 -23.29 -7.74 3.44
C MET A 269 -22.47 -6.56 2.92
N GLN A 270 -22.40 -6.37 1.60
CA GLN A 270 -21.70 -5.25 0.98
C GLN A 270 -22.32 -3.92 1.38
N GLU A 271 -23.65 -3.84 1.44
CA GLU A 271 -24.36 -2.65 1.92
C GLU A 271 -24.03 -2.36 3.39
N LYS A 272 -24.08 -3.37 4.27
CA LYS A 272 -23.74 -3.19 5.70
C LYS A 272 -22.27 -2.81 5.90
N TYR A 273 -21.36 -3.42 5.15
CA TYR A 273 -19.95 -3.04 5.15
C TYR A 273 -19.77 -1.57 4.73
N SER A 274 -20.42 -1.15 3.64
CA SER A 274 -20.34 0.22 3.15
C SER A 274 -20.92 1.21 4.16
N LYS A 275 -22.04 0.88 4.80
CA LYS A 275 -22.61 1.68 5.91
C LYS A 275 -21.66 1.76 7.10
N PHE A 276 -20.95 0.68 7.42
CA PHE A 276 -19.96 0.69 8.49
C PHE A 276 -18.75 1.54 8.15
N VAL A 277 -18.24 1.45 6.91
CA VAL A 277 -17.18 2.35 6.40
C VAL A 277 -17.63 3.80 6.48
N LEU A 278 -18.82 4.13 5.99
CA LEU A 278 -19.39 5.48 6.10
C LEU A 278 -19.50 5.92 7.55
N PHE A 279 -20.00 5.08 8.45
CA PHE A 279 -20.06 5.42 9.88
C PHE A 279 -18.68 5.70 10.49
N LEU A 280 -17.65 4.92 10.12
CA LEU A 280 -16.27 5.16 10.53
C LEU A 280 -15.65 6.41 9.88
N SER A 281 -16.13 6.84 8.69
CA SER A 281 -15.63 7.98 7.93
C SER A 281 -16.36 9.30 8.19
N GLU A 282 -17.69 9.30 8.33
CA GLU A 282 -18.50 10.45 8.81
C GLU A 282 -18.04 10.89 10.19
N SER A 283 -17.40 9.97 10.91
CA SER A 283 -16.63 10.27 12.09
C SER A 283 -15.57 11.32 11.88
N LEU A 284 -14.84 11.26 10.76
CA LEU A 284 -13.71 12.12 10.44
C LEU A 284 -14.15 13.51 10.01
N ASP A 285 -15.32 13.63 9.38
CA ASP A 285 -15.86 14.92 8.91
C ASP A 285 -16.55 15.72 10.03
N GLN A 286 -17.21 15.06 10.99
CA GLN A 286 -17.65 15.71 12.24
C GLN A 286 -16.51 15.89 13.25
N ASP A 287 -15.45 15.10 13.13
CA ASP A 287 -14.17 15.24 13.84
C ASP A 287 -13.14 16.01 13.01
N SER A 288 -13.57 16.98 12.18
CA SER A 288 -12.71 18.15 12.00
C SER A 288 -12.28 18.53 13.43
N PRO A 289 -10.98 18.72 13.69
CA PRO A 289 -10.55 19.31 14.93
C PRO A 289 -11.52 20.45 15.21
N GLU A 290 -11.96 20.64 16.46
CA GLU A 290 -12.13 22.02 16.86
C GLU A 290 -10.87 22.72 16.37
N ASP A 291 -11.04 23.56 15.36
CA ASP A 291 -10.01 24.17 14.53
C ASP A 291 -9.35 25.29 15.33
N ILE A 292 -8.96 24.94 16.55
CA ILE A 292 -8.12 25.74 17.40
C ILE A 292 -6.68 25.31 17.10
N GLY A 293 -6.31 25.40 15.82
CA GLY A 293 -4.91 25.59 15.43
C GLY A 293 -4.26 24.54 14.52
N MET A 294 -5.00 23.80 13.68
CA MET A 294 -4.36 23.10 12.56
C MET A 294 -4.47 23.96 11.30
N PRO A 295 -3.38 24.41 10.70
CA PRO A 295 -3.48 25.26 9.51
C PRO A 295 -4.04 24.48 8.32
N GLU A 296 -5.04 25.05 7.65
CA GLU A 296 -5.75 24.47 6.51
C GLU A 296 -4.80 23.97 5.41
N ASN A 297 -3.68 24.68 5.21
CA ASN A 297 -2.67 24.36 4.19
C ASN A 297 -1.88 23.08 4.51
N PHE A 298 -1.80 22.65 5.78
CA PHE A 298 -1.05 21.46 6.17
C PHE A 298 -1.65 20.15 5.61
N LEU A 299 -2.99 20.06 5.54
CA LEU A 299 -3.67 18.91 4.95
C LEU A 299 -3.43 18.82 3.44
N LYS A 300 -3.34 19.97 2.77
CA LYS A 300 -3.09 20.07 1.33
C LYS A 300 -1.66 19.64 0.98
N LEU A 301 -0.69 19.89 1.86
CA LEU A 301 0.72 19.52 1.66
C LEU A 301 0.94 18.00 1.57
N ARG A 302 0.18 17.17 2.31
CA ARG A 302 0.39 15.70 2.30
C ARG A 302 0.12 15.06 0.93
N LYS A 303 -0.68 15.69 0.08
CA LYS A 303 -1.16 15.11 -1.19
C LYS A 303 -0.23 15.38 -2.37
N LEU A 304 0.66 16.35 -2.27
CA LEU A 304 1.46 16.87 -3.38
C LEU A 304 2.80 16.14 -3.67
N PRO A 305 3.51 15.54 -2.68
CA PRO A 305 4.80 14.90 -2.94
C PRO A 305 4.76 13.79 -4.00
N GLY A 306 3.68 13.02 -4.06
CA GLY A 306 3.51 11.96 -5.08
C GLY A 306 3.37 12.48 -6.51
N GLN A 307 3.19 13.79 -6.71
CA GLN A 307 3.01 14.42 -8.01
C GLN A 307 4.27 15.15 -8.51
N ILE A 308 5.35 15.14 -7.72
CA ILE A 308 6.56 15.92 -7.98
C ILE A 308 7.69 14.98 -8.44
N ARG A 309 8.29 15.28 -9.59
CA ARG A 309 9.39 14.51 -10.17
C ARG A 309 10.76 15.05 -9.72
N PRO A 310 11.85 14.29 -9.92
CA PRO A 310 13.20 14.82 -9.86
C PRO A 310 13.34 16.07 -10.76
N PRO A 311 14.11 17.10 -10.35
CA PRO A 311 15.02 17.11 -9.20
C PRO A 311 14.40 17.63 -7.88
N TYR A 312 13.16 18.10 -7.88
CA TYR A 312 12.54 18.74 -6.69
C TYR A 312 12.00 17.76 -5.66
N TYR A 313 11.89 16.47 -6.01
CA TYR A 313 11.29 15.44 -5.15
C TYR A 313 11.94 15.34 -3.76
N LEU A 314 13.27 15.24 -3.68
CA LEU A 314 13.96 15.14 -2.38
C LEU A 314 13.78 16.41 -1.54
N GLN A 315 13.82 17.59 -2.18
CA GLN A 315 13.60 18.86 -1.50
C GLN A 315 12.17 18.97 -0.96
N THR A 316 11.20 18.45 -1.71
CA THR A 316 9.79 18.38 -1.30
C THR A 316 9.62 17.59 -0.01
N LEU A 317 10.20 16.39 0.06
CA LEU A 317 10.08 15.53 1.24
C LEU A 317 10.64 16.22 2.49
N ILE A 318 11.77 16.92 2.34
CA ILE A 318 12.40 17.69 3.42
C ILE A 318 11.51 18.84 3.89
N LEU A 319 10.97 19.65 2.97
CA LEU A 319 10.09 20.78 3.34
C LEU A 319 8.81 20.30 4.03
N VAL A 320 8.20 19.21 3.55
CA VAL A 320 7.00 18.62 4.17
C VAL A 320 7.31 18.07 5.56
N GLN A 321 8.45 17.40 5.74
CA GLN A 321 8.90 16.91 7.05
C GLN A 321 9.14 18.04 8.05
N TYR A 322 9.72 19.15 7.61
CA TYR A 322 9.91 20.33 8.46
C TYR A 322 8.59 21.01 8.82
N CYS A 323 7.69 21.17 7.86
CA CYS A 323 6.32 21.64 8.12
C CYS A 323 5.57 20.76 9.13
N ASN A 324 5.68 19.44 9.01
CA ASN A 324 5.11 18.50 9.98
C ASN A 324 5.68 18.68 11.38
N THR A 325 7.00 18.88 11.47
CA THR A 325 7.66 19.08 12.76
C THR A 325 7.29 20.43 13.39
N LEU A 326 7.18 21.50 12.60
CA LEU A 326 6.69 22.80 13.04
C LEU A 326 5.26 22.71 13.58
N VAL A 327 4.36 22.05 12.85
CA VAL A 327 2.97 21.85 13.27
C VAL A 327 2.90 21.02 14.56
N LYS A 328 3.69 19.94 14.68
CA LYS A 328 3.78 19.13 15.90
C LYS A 328 4.26 19.96 17.10
N HIS A 329 5.29 20.79 16.91
CA HIS A 329 5.83 21.63 17.97
C HIS A 329 4.84 22.71 18.42
N TYR A 330 4.21 23.41 17.47
CA TYR A 330 3.15 24.39 17.75
C TYR A 330 2.01 23.76 18.58
N ARG A 331 1.60 22.54 18.23
CA ARG A 331 0.54 21.81 18.95
C ARG A 331 0.95 21.37 20.36
N ALA A 332 2.21 20.99 20.55
CA ALA A 332 2.72 20.50 21.82
C ALA A 332 3.03 21.61 22.84
N THR A 333 3.27 22.85 22.37
CA THR A 333 3.72 23.96 23.22
C THR A 333 2.56 24.63 23.97
N LYS A 334 2.71 24.81 25.29
CA LYS A 334 1.77 25.54 26.16
C LYS A 334 2.52 26.60 26.99
N PRO A 335 2.07 27.87 27.02
CA PRO A 335 0.96 28.45 26.25
C PRO A 335 1.25 28.46 24.74
N LYS A 336 0.20 28.50 23.90
CA LYS A 336 0.36 28.43 22.44
C LYS A 336 1.16 29.65 21.94
N PRO A 337 2.21 29.45 21.14
CA PRO A 337 2.91 30.56 20.49
C PRO A 337 2.05 31.16 19.37
N SER A 338 2.49 32.27 18.76
CA SER A 338 1.80 32.89 17.61
C SER A 338 1.57 31.88 16.49
N ARG A 339 0.42 31.91 15.80
CA ARG A 339 0.09 30.97 14.70
C ARG A 339 0.79 31.33 13.38
N LYS A 340 1.00 32.63 13.15
CA LYS A 340 1.48 33.20 11.88
C LYS A 340 2.74 32.52 11.31
N PRO A 341 3.81 32.25 12.09
CA PRO A 341 4.99 31.59 11.53
C PRO A 341 4.72 30.17 11.00
N VAL A 342 3.75 29.43 11.56
CA VAL A 342 3.38 28.12 10.98
C VAL A 342 2.59 28.33 9.68
N ASP A 343 1.62 29.24 9.68
CA ASP A 343 0.77 29.51 8.52
C ASP A 343 1.58 30.01 7.30
N ASP A 344 2.53 30.91 7.52
CA ASP A 344 3.42 31.45 6.49
C ASP A 344 4.31 30.33 5.89
N ALA A 345 4.94 29.51 6.75
CA ALA A 345 5.79 28.40 6.31
C ALA A 345 5.02 27.36 5.48
N LEU A 346 3.78 27.05 5.89
CA LEU A 346 2.93 26.11 5.16
C LEU A 346 2.45 26.67 3.83
N THR A 347 2.15 27.97 3.77
CA THR A 347 1.69 28.63 2.56
C THR A 347 2.80 28.69 1.51
N ASP A 348 4.01 29.09 1.91
CA ASP A 348 5.15 29.16 1.00
C ASP A 348 5.56 27.77 0.50
N THR A 349 5.53 26.77 1.38
CA THR A 349 5.78 25.37 0.99
C THR A 349 4.72 24.88 0.01
N LEU A 350 3.44 25.22 0.23
CA LEU A 350 2.36 24.79 -0.67
C LEU A 350 2.53 25.40 -2.06
N THR A 351 2.88 26.69 -2.15
CA THR A 351 3.19 27.37 -3.42
C THR A 351 4.35 26.69 -4.15
N ALA A 352 5.44 26.36 -3.44
CA ALA A 352 6.60 25.68 -4.02
C ALA A 352 6.24 24.30 -4.60
N LEU A 353 5.51 23.48 -3.83
CA LEU A 353 5.09 22.14 -4.25
C LEU A 353 4.12 22.19 -5.44
N GLN A 354 3.17 23.14 -5.45
CA GLN A 354 2.26 23.33 -6.57
C GLN A 354 3.00 23.76 -7.85
N GLY A 355 4.03 24.60 -7.73
CA GLY A 355 4.89 24.99 -8.84
C GLY A 355 5.62 23.78 -9.46
N ALA A 356 6.23 22.95 -8.60
CA ALA A 356 6.94 21.75 -9.06
C ALA A 356 6.01 20.69 -9.67
N ALA A 357 4.83 20.48 -9.09
CA ALA A 357 3.85 19.52 -9.62
C ALA A 357 3.35 19.94 -11.02
N LYS A 358 3.09 21.24 -11.22
CA LYS A 358 2.69 21.79 -12.52
C LYS A 358 3.79 21.59 -13.58
N LEU A 359 5.05 21.85 -13.22
CA LEU A 359 6.19 21.64 -14.11
C LEU A 359 6.31 20.18 -14.56
N GLY A 360 6.10 19.23 -13.64
CA GLY A 360 6.09 17.80 -13.96
C GLY A 360 4.95 17.36 -14.88
N SER A 361 3.79 18.02 -14.81
CA SER A 361 2.62 17.73 -15.64
C SER A 361 2.68 18.30 -17.06
N GLN A 362 3.42 19.40 -17.28
CA GLN A 362 3.48 20.09 -18.57
C GLN A 362 4.45 19.44 -19.57
N ASN A 363 5.41 18.64 -19.10
CA ASN A 363 6.44 18.02 -19.93
C ASN A 363 6.10 16.58 -20.40
N LEU A 364 4.84 16.16 -20.32
CA LEU A 364 4.39 14.80 -20.64
C LEU A 364 4.10 14.54 -22.14
N ASN A 365 4.28 15.52 -23.02
CA ASN A 365 3.89 15.40 -24.44
C ASN A 365 4.99 14.88 -25.39
N GLY A 366 6.11 14.34 -24.90
CA GLY A 366 7.20 13.84 -25.76
C GLY A 366 7.98 12.67 -25.17
N SER A 367 8.35 11.71 -26.02
CA SER A 367 9.08 10.47 -25.73
C SER A 367 10.57 10.66 -25.36
N SER A 368 10.95 11.84 -24.84
CA SER A 368 12.33 12.19 -24.50
C SER A 368 12.39 12.83 -23.11
N TYR A 369 13.08 12.16 -22.18
CA TYR A 369 13.34 12.67 -20.82
C TYR A 369 14.43 13.75 -20.87
N ASP A 370 14.05 15.02 -21.00
CA ASP A 370 14.96 16.14 -20.83
C ASP A 370 14.94 16.66 -19.38
N PHE A 371 15.95 16.28 -18.60
CA PHE A 371 16.13 16.73 -17.21
C PHE A 371 16.34 18.25 -17.09
N GLY A 372 16.83 18.92 -18.14
CA GLY A 372 17.02 20.38 -18.17
C GLY A 372 15.68 21.12 -18.18
N SER A 373 14.70 20.62 -18.94
CA SER A 373 13.33 21.16 -18.99
C SER A 373 12.53 20.98 -17.70
N MET A 374 12.99 20.11 -16.79
CA MET A 374 12.37 19.83 -15.49
C MET A 374 12.91 20.72 -14.36
N GLN A 375 13.80 21.67 -14.66
CA GLN A 375 14.25 22.71 -13.74
C GLN A 375 13.72 24.07 -14.16
N SER A 376 13.15 24.81 -13.23
CA SER A 376 12.70 26.19 -13.42
C SER A 376 13.33 27.08 -12.36
N SER A 377 13.90 28.22 -12.77
CA SER A 377 14.42 29.23 -11.85
C SER A 377 13.32 29.78 -10.95
N GLU A 378 12.09 29.92 -11.47
CA GLU A 378 10.91 30.33 -10.71
C GLU A 378 10.57 29.31 -9.61
N VAL A 379 10.47 28.02 -9.97
CA VAL A 379 10.21 26.96 -8.99
C VAL A 379 11.34 26.89 -7.97
N THR A 380 12.59 26.96 -8.40
CA THR A 380 13.76 26.96 -7.51
C THR A 380 13.71 28.12 -6.50
N ASN A 381 13.33 29.32 -6.95
CA ASN A 381 13.16 30.47 -6.06
C ASN A 381 12.04 30.24 -5.03
N THR A 382 10.91 29.64 -5.43
CA THR A 382 9.83 29.33 -4.48
C THR A 382 10.25 28.29 -3.43
N TYR A 383 11.08 27.30 -3.78
CA TYR A 383 11.65 26.36 -2.80
C TYR A 383 12.61 27.05 -1.83
N GLN A 384 13.42 28.01 -2.31
CA GLN A 384 14.31 28.81 -1.45
C GLN A 384 13.53 29.70 -0.50
N THR A 385 12.45 30.35 -0.97
CA THR A 385 11.53 31.12 -0.13
C THR A 385 10.91 30.23 0.94
N ALA A 386 10.36 29.08 0.57
CA ALA A 386 9.78 28.12 1.52
C ALA A 386 10.80 27.65 2.58
N ALA A 387 12.02 27.31 2.17
CA ALA A 387 13.09 26.93 3.08
C ALA A 387 13.47 28.06 4.05
N THR A 388 13.58 29.29 3.56
CA THR A 388 13.89 30.48 4.36
C THR A 388 12.77 30.76 5.36
N THR A 389 11.51 30.69 4.92
CA THR A 389 10.34 30.90 5.79
C THR A 389 10.29 29.83 6.87
N ILE A 390 10.46 28.55 6.53
CA ILE A 390 10.55 27.46 7.53
C ILE A 390 11.67 27.74 8.52
N GLN A 391 12.88 28.09 8.07
CA GLN A 391 14.01 28.37 8.96
C GLN A 391 13.72 29.54 9.91
N SER A 392 13.08 30.60 9.41
CA SER A 392 12.66 31.74 10.22
C SER A 392 11.62 31.34 11.27
N SER A 393 10.64 30.50 10.89
CA SER A 393 9.59 29.98 11.76
C SER A 393 10.16 29.06 12.84
N CYS A 394 11.10 28.18 12.49
CA CYS A 394 11.82 27.33 13.44
C CYS A 394 12.60 28.15 14.46
N SER A 395 13.28 29.20 13.99
CA SER A 395 14.02 30.13 14.85
C SER A 395 13.09 30.86 15.82
N SER A 396 11.91 31.28 15.34
CA SER A 396 10.88 31.94 16.17
C SER A 396 10.35 31.03 17.29
N TYR A 397 10.26 29.72 17.04
CA TYR A 397 9.82 28.72 18.03
C TYR A 397 10.95 28.02 18.78
N LYS A 398 12.22 28.41 18.53
CA LYS A 398 13.41 27.74 19.10
C LYS A 398 13.46 26.23 18.82
N VAL A 399 12.88 25.78 17.70
CA VAL A 399 12.93 24.38 17.27
C VAL A 399 14.29 24.13 16.61
N ARG A 400 15.06 23.19 17.14
CA ARG A 400 16.35 22.78 16.55
C ARG A 400 16.14 21.66 15.54
N PHE A 401 16.65 21.86 14.33
CA PHE A 401 16.83 20.81 13.32
C PHE A 401 18.32 20.58 13.08
N PRO A 402 18.73 19.41 12.57
CA PRO A 402 20.05 19.26 11.96
C PRO A 402 20.24 20.31 10.85
N PRO A 403 21.46 20.84 10.65
CA PRO A 403 21.71 21.90 9.68
C PRO A 403 21.27 21.49 8.27
N ILE A 404 20.55 22.40 7.61
CA ILE A 404 20.10 22.24 6.22
C ILE A 404 21.33 22.31 5.32
N ILE A 405 21.79 21.17 4.81
CA ILE A 405 22.84 21.13 3.77
C ILE A 405 22.14 21.13 2.41
N PHE A 406 21.84 22.31 1.88
CA PHE A 406 21.66 22.46 0.44
C PHE A 406 23.05 22.54 -0.20
N ARG A 407 23.64 21.40 -0.55
CA ARG A 407 24.74 21.41 -1.52
C ARG A 407 24.12 21.63 -2.89
N MET A 408 24.21 22.85 -3.39
CA MET A 408 23.99 23.11 -4.82
C MET A 408 25.06 22.37 -5.61
N CYS A 409 24.67 21.58 -6.61
CA CYS A 409 25.56 21.36 -7.75
C CYS A 409 25.79 22.74 -8.38
N PRO A 410 27.04 23.19 -8.56
CA PRO A 410 27.29 24.44 -9.24
C PRO A 410 26.72 24.36 -10.66
N SER A 411 25.93 25.36 -11.03
CA SER A 411 25.56 25.63 -12.40
C SER A 411 26.84 25.73 -13.22
N SER A 412 27.05 24.75 -14.10
CA SER A 412 28.08 24.81 -15.13
C SER A 412 27.80 26.00 -16.05
N VAL A 413 28.77 26.91 -16.10
CA VAL A 413 28.96 27.88 -17.20
C VAL A 413 29.43 27.13 -18.44
#